data_AF-A0A815QRT1-F1
#
_entry.id   AF-A0A815QRT1-F1
#
_cell.length_a   1.000
_cell.length_b   1.000
_cell.length_c   1.000
_cell.angle_alpha   90.00
_cell.angle_beta   90.00
_cell.angle_gamma   90.00
#
_symmetry.space_group_name_H-M   'P 1'
#
loop_
_entity.id
_entity.type
_entity.pdbx_description
1 polymer ?
#
loop_
_entity_poly.entity_id
_entity_poly.type
_entity_poly.pdbx_seq_one_letter_code
_entity_poly.pdbx_strand_id
1 'polypeptide(L)'
;MSRAVDAANDMWSQLSFVQRVVDGKCFSLKKYQNGSKSPRKNESLLIYSLGKDMPFGHVSVIVDVLNDSIRVAEQNFHAYYWSSNYSRQIPYIMKNGSYYIMDNYNIYGWMSVEDSNQTYPLNQSTIDKILRKNISFPDFICSKKLENMSQLANKLLELSILISKFYLILIYLIGLLGNICNIIVFCRDSMRLNSCSWYFLTISIFHIIILTVGCLFRIINYFLGYDISIIEIGFCKFRAYIVVISYILSRYLLCLISIDRWMITSKNVFIRRQCTRKKAQLVIIISIIFWFLIEIFIPIGFNIQGNNCVPSTDPFYLFMYRIIDLLCTLFPFFILIIFSFLTLHNILKRRIIPIDGHTLVTISVSGNNNRHYRTYTNKDYHLIRLCFSQVIVFIILNIPGALFSLYMFITRTNIKTIDHLTIDSFLNIIATNLAYTHCALTFYLYTLTSKEFRKQCSLTFRYIQRRFIIRFQ
;
A
#
# COMPACT_ATOMS: atom_id res chain seq x y z
N MET A 1 -9.89 -19.89 30.54
CA MET A 1 -10.35 -18.50 30.31
C MET A 1 -9.15 -17.66 29.90
N SER A 2 -9.24 -16.88 28.84
CA SER A 2 -8.20 -15.97 28.32
C SER A 2 -7.88 -14.79 29.25
N ARG A 3 -6.97 -13.89 28.84
CA ARG A 3 -6.75 -12.50 29.33
C ARG A 3 -7.89 -12.02 30.23
N ALA A 4 -7.59 -11.59 31.45
CA ALA A 4 -8.59 -11.02 32.37
C ALA A 4 -9.39 -9.96 31.60
N VAL A 5 -10.63 -10.29 31.28
CA VAL A 5 -11.56 -9.36 30.66
C VAL A 5 -12.24 -8.68 31.83
N ASP A 6 -12.17 -7.34 31.89
CA ASP A 6 -12.64 -6.58 33.04
C ASP A 6 -14.15 -6.73 33.27
N ALA A 7 -14.91 -6.93 32.20
CA ALA A 7 -16.35 -7.18 32.23
C ALA A 7 -16.77 -8.24 31.19
N ALA A 8 -17.87 -8.95 31.42
CA ALA A 8 -18.32 -10.02 30.54
C ALA A 8 -18.71 -9.51 29.14
N ASN A 9 -19.27 -8.31 29.04
CA ASN A 9 -19.60 -7.69 27.74
C ASN A 9 -18.36 -7.41 26.88
N ASP A 10 -17.21 -7.10 27.51
CA ASP A 10 -15.96 -6.76 26.81
C ASP A 10 -15.36 -7.96 26.09
N MET A 11 -15.80 -9.17 26.42
CA MET A 11 -15.48 -10.36 25.63
C MET A 11 -15.85 -10.14 24.17
N TRP A 12 -16.95 -9.44 23.88
CA TRP A 12 -17.41 -9.18 22.53
C TRP A 12 -16.38 -8.45 21.65
N SER A 13 -15.70 -7.44 22.20
CA SER A 13 -14.73 -6.62 21.45
C SER A 13 -13.30 -7.14 21.61
N GLN A 14 -12.94 -7.62 22.80
CA GLN A 14 -11.56 -7.93 23.16
C GLN A 14 -11.18 -9.40 22.93
N LEU A 15 -12.14 -10.32 22.99
CA LEU A 15 -11.85 -11.75 22.85
C LEU A 15 -11.76 -12.16 21.38
N SER A 16 -10.61 -12.73 21.00
CA SER A 16 -10.34 -13.23 19.64
C SER A 16 -9.89 -14.69 19.63
N PHE A 17 -9.37 -15.20 20.76
CA PHE A 17 -8.91 -16.57 20.90
C PHE A 17 -9.27 -17.12 22.27
N VAL A 18 -9.52 -18.43 22.34
CA VAL A 18 -9.67 -19.17 23.60
C VAL A 18 -8.57 -20.22 23.73
N GLN A 19 -8.15 -20.48 24.96
CA GLN A 19 -7.18 -21.52 25.28
C GLN A 19 -7.90 -22.69 25.91
N ARG A 20 -7.67 -23.89 25.36
CA ARG A 20 -8.12 -25.12 25.98
C ARG A 20 -7.25 -25.44 27.19
N VAL A 21 -7.89 -25.65 28.34
CA VAL A 21 -7.22 -25.79 29.64
C VAL A 21 -6.34 -27.04 29.71
N VAL A 22 -6.68 -28.10 28.97
CA VAL A 22 -6.04 -29.42 29.10
C VAL A 22 -4.63 -29.47 28.51
N ASP A 23 -4.41 -28.79 27.39
CA ASP A 23 -3.20 -28.87 26.58
C ASP A 23 -2.64 -27.51 26.15
N GLY A 24 -3.30 -26.40 26.52
CA GLY A 24 -2.86 -25.06 26.17
C GLY A 24 -3.06 -24.69 24.70
N LYS A 25 -3.76 -25.50 23.91
CA LYS A 25 -4.00 -25.21 22.49
C LYS A 25 -4.90 -23.99 22.34
N CYS A 26 -4.51 -23.06 21.47
CA CYS A 26 -5.24 -21.84 21.17
C CYS A 26 -6.19 -22.04 19.99
N PHE A 27 -7.40 -21.49 20.10
CA PHE A 27 -8.44 -21.57 19.08
C PHE A 27 -8.97 -20.18 18.73
N SER A 28 -9.10 -19.89 17.44
CA SER A 28 -9.74 -18.67 16.94
C SER A 28 -11.24 -18.69 17.22
N LEU A 29 -11.77 -17.54 17.64
CA LEU A 29 -13.21 -17.32 17.81
C LEU A 29 -13.80 -16.55 16.63
N LYS A 30 -14.89 -17.07 16.09
CA LYS A 30 -15.73 -16.39 15.11
C LYS A 30 -16.94 -15.78 15.79
N LYS A 31 -17.21 -14.50 15.49
CA LYS A 31 -18.29 -13.71 16.10
C LYS A 31 -19.50 -13.67 15.17
N TYR A 32 -20.68 -13.83 15.74
CA TYR A 32 -21.95 -13.79 15.02
C TYR A 32 -22.90 -12.85 15.75
N GLN A 33 -23.16 -11.68 15.16
CA GLN A 33 -24.10 -10.72 15.72
C GLN A 33 -25.50 -11.33 15.85
N ASN A 34 -26.26 -10.90 16.86
CA ASN A 34 -27.66 -11.27 16.97
C ASN A 34 -28.41 -10.78 15.72
N GLY A 35 -29.12 -11.67 15.02
CA GLY A 35 -29.65 -11.43 13.67
C GLY A 35 -28.75 -11.91 12.51
N SER A 36 -27.66 -12.61 12.79
CA SER A 36 -26.82 -13.25 11.77
C SER A 36 -27.55 -14.36 11.00
N LYS A 37 -27.11 -14.66 9.77
CA LYS A 37 -27.63 -15.77 8.93
C LYS A 37 -27.07 -17.14 9.33
N SER A 38 -26.02 -17.17 10.14
CA SER A 38 -25.39 -18.42 10.56
C SER A 38 -26.22 -19.07 11.67
N PRO A 39 -26.47 -20.39 11.64
CA PRO A 39 -27.13 -21.07 12.74
C PRO A 39 -26.21 -21.10 13.98
N ARG A 40 -26.82 -21.19 15.16
CA ARG A 40 -26.09 -21.32 16.43
C ARG A 40 -25.49 -22.72 16.51
N LYS A 41 -24.34 -22.81 17.14
CA LYS A 41 -23.67 -24.08 17.42
C LYS A 41 -23.64 -24.29 18.92
N ASN A 42 -23.85 -25.54 19.36
CA ASN A 42 -23.53 -25.93 20.73
C ASN A 42 -22.09 -25.50 21.06
N GLU A 43 -21.83 -25.24 22.34
CA GLU A 43 -20.55 -24.80 22.89
C GLU A 43 -20.13 -23.37 22.47
N SER A 44 -21.06 -22.58 21.91
CA SER A 44 -20.82 -21.17 21.65
C SER A 44 -20.99 -20.31 22.91
N LEU A 45 -20.20 -19.26 23.03
CA LEU A 45 -20.34 -18.25 24.08
C LEU A 45 -21.37 -17.21 23.65
N LEU A 46 -22.47 -17.05 24.38
CA LEU A 46 -23.46 -16.02 24.18
C LEU A 46 -23.08 -14.79 25.03
N ILE A 47 -22.93 -13.63 24.38
CA ILE A 47 -22.44 -12.41 25.04
C ILE A 47 -23.56 -11.37 25.13
N TYR A 48 -23.84 -10.94 26.35
CA TYR A 48 -24.84 -9.93 26.66
C TYR A 48 -24.21 -8.54 26.73
N SER A 49 -24.94 -7.52 26.30
CA SER A 49 -24.51 -6.13 26.44
C SER A 49 -24.70 -5.62 27.87
N LEU A 50 -24.20 -4.42 28.13
CA LEU A 50 -24.48 -3.71 29.37
C LEU A 50 -25.98 -3.42 29.51
N GLY A 51 -26.47 -3.48 30.73
CA GLY A 51 -27.86 -3.15 31.10
C GLY A 51 -27.92 -2.55 32.50
N LYS A 52 -29.05 -1.94 32.85
CA LYS A 52 -29.25 -1.30 34.16
C LYS A 52 -29.02 -2.26 35.32
N ASP A 53 -29.46 -3.51 35.16
CA ASP A 53 -29.31 -4.59 36.15
C ASP A 53 -28.13 -5.54 35.83
N MET A 54 -27.36 -5.26 34.77
CA MET A 54 -26.15 -5.99 34.36
C MET A 54 -25.03 -5.01 33.99
N PRO A 55 -24.43 -4.33 35.00
CA PRO A 55 -23.45 -3.27 34.77
C PRO A 55 -22.13 -3.76 34.19
N PHE A 56 -21.88 -5.07 34.17
CA PHE A 56 -20.70 -5.70 33.56
C PHE A 56 -21.07 -6.63 32.38
N GLY A 57 -22.34 -6.55 31.93
CA GLY A 57 -22.92 -7.51 31.01
C GLY A 57 -22.99 -8.92 31.59
N HIS A 58 -23.10 -9.91 30.71
CA HIS A 58 -23.13 -11.32 31.10
C HIS A 58 -22.56 -12.21 29.98
N VAL A 59 -22.18 -13.43 30.33
CA VAL A 59 -21.75 -14.46 29.37
C VAL A 59 -22.38 -15.79 29.75
N SER A 60 -22.93 -16.48 28.76
CA SER A 60 -23.45 -17.83 28.90
C SER A 60 -22.87 -18.78 27.86
N VAL A 61 -22.94 -20.08 28.13
CA VAL A 61 -22.53 -21.12 27.18
C VAL A 61 -23.78 -21.79 26.63
N ILE A 62 -23.95 -21.79 25.31
CA ILE A 62 -25.03 -22.53 24.65
C ILE A 62 -24.72 -24.01 24.75
N VAL A 63 -25.51 -24.77 25.51
CA VAL A 63 -25.30 -26.21 25.70
C VAL A 63 -26.10 -27.04 24.70
N ASP A 64 -27.33 -26.61 24.39
CA ASP A 64 -28.19 -27.26 23.39
C ASP A 64 -28.90 -26.22 22.51
N VAL A 65 -29.07 -26.54 21.23
CA VAL A 65 -29.92 -25.80 20.30
C VAL A 65 -31.15 -26.65 19.97
N LEU A 66 -32.33 -26.17 20.36
CA LEU A 66 -33.63 -26.78 20.08
C LEU A 66 -34.29 -26.11 18.86
N ASN A 67 -35.47 -26.60 18.46
CA ASN A 67 -36.20 -26.11 17.28
C ASN A 67 -36.64 -24.64 17.39
N ASP A 68 -36.96 -24.15 18.59
CA ASP A 68 -37.52 -22.81 18.83
C ASP A 68 -36.76 -22.02 19.92
N SER A 69 -35.75 -22.64 20.52
CA SER A 69 -35.08 -22.13 21.70
C SER A 69 -33.67 -22.69 21.85
N ILE A 70 -32.86 -22.04 22.68
CA ILE A 70 -31.54 -22.52 23.08
C ILE A 70 -31.54 -22.79 24.57
N ARG A 71 -30.76 -23.76 25.01
CA ARG A 71 -30.45 -23.97 26.43
C ARG A 71 -29.07 -23.43 26.71
N VAL A 72 -28.93 -22.71 27.81
CA VAL A 72 -27.67 -22.10 28.22
C VAL A 72 -27.24 -22.59 29.59
N ALA A 73 -25.94 -22.56 29.86
CA ALA A 73 -25.34 -22.72 31.17
C ALA A 73 -24.64 -21.41 31.57
N GLU A 74 -24.88 -20.93 32.79
CA GLU A 74 -24.59 -19.54 33.21
C GLU A 74 -24.03 -19.44 34.63
N GLN A 75 -22.92 -18.78 34.86
CA GLN A 75 -22.47 -18.56 36.24
C GLN A 75 -22.96 -17.21 36.77
N ASN A 76 -23.51 -17.16 38.00
CA ASN A 76 -23.92 -15.93 38.69
C ASN A 76 -25.04 -15.11 38.01
N PHE A 77 -25.90 -15.75 37.21
CA PHE A 77 -27.11 -15.09 36.68
C PHE A 77 -28.26 -15.08 37.71
N HIS A 78 -28.48 -16.22 38.37
CA HIS A 78 -29.39 -16.36 39.50
C HIS A 78 -28.74 -17.16 40.63
N ALA A 79 -29.10 -16.84 41.88
CA ALA A 79 -28.54 -17.46 43.08
C ALA A 79 -29.24 -18.78 43.44
N TYR A 80 -29.24 -19.76 42.54
CA TYR A 80 -29.74 -21.11 42.81
C TYR A 80 -28.98 -22.19 42.03
N TYR A 81 -28.96 -23.41 42.57
CA TYR A 81 -28.40 -24.59 41.90
C TYR A 81 -29.40 -25.18 40.90
N TRP A 82 -28.90 -25.64 39.75
CA TRP A 82 -29.76 -26.28 38.73
C TRP A 82 -29.73 -27.79 38.90
N SER A 83 -30.87 -28.43 38.74
CA SER A 83 -31.01 -29.89 38.76
C SER A 83 -30.72 -30.56 37.41
N SER A 84 -30.40 -29.77 36.38
CA SER A 84 -30.22 -30.20 35.00
C SER A 84 -28.88 -29.72 34.41
N ASN A 85 -28.61 -30.09 33.16
CA ASN A 85 -27.40 -29.69 32.42
C ASN A 85 -27.47 -28.27 31.82
N TYR A 86 -28.52 -27.50 32.14
CA TYR A 86 -28.73 -26.11 31.70
C TYR A 86 -29.39 -25.27 32.81
N SER A 87 -29.20 -23.95 32.77
CA SER A 87 -29.77 -22.98 33.71
C SER A 87 -31.16 -22.50 33.29
N ARG A 88 -31.31 -22.17 32.01
CA ARG A 88 -32.52 -21.61 31.42
C ARG A 88 -32.59 -21.90 29.93
N GLN A 89 -33.81 -21.78 29.41
CA GLN A 89 -34.13 -21.93 28.00
C GLN A 89 -34.55 -20.56 27.46
N ILE A 90 -33.90 -20.11 26.39
CA ILE A 90 -34.09 -18.78 25.80
C ILE A 90 -34.71 -18.96 24.42
N PRO A 91 -35.89 -18.36 24.14
CA PRO A 91 -36.52 -18.47 22.83
C PRO A 91 -35.72 -17.74 21.77
N TYR A 92 -35.84 -18.20 20.52
CA TYR A 92 -35.33 -17.48 19.37
C TYR A 92 -36.33 -17.47 18.23
N ILE A 93 -36.23 -16.48 17.36
CA ILE A 93 -37.06 -16.35 16.17
C ILE A 93 -36.21 -16.29 14.90
N MET A 94 -36.74 -16.86 13.83
CA MET A 94 -36.19 -16.68 12.49
C MET A 94 -37.00 -15.64 11.73
N LYS A 95 -36.33 -14.59 11.23
CA LYS A 95 -36.93 -13.56 10.38
C LYS A 95 -36.06 -13.41 9.14
N ASN A 96 -36.62 -13.61 7.94
CA ASN A 96 -35.92 -13.45 6.65
C ASN A 96 -34.58 -14.22 6.54
N GLY A 97 -34.51 -15.43 7.11
CA GLY A 97 -33.28 -16.24 7.14
C GLY A 97 -32.22 -15.76 8.14
N SER A 98 -32.55 -14.76 8.96
CA SER A 98 -31.73 -14.26 10.06
C SER A 98 -32.27 -14.73 11.41
N TYR A 99 -31.34 -15.00 12.31
CA TYR A 99 -31.55 -15.70 13.56
C TYR A 99 -31.46 -14.72 14.73
N TYR A 100 -32.57 -14.48 15.46
CA TYR A 100 -32.63 -13.56 16.61
C TYR A 100 -32.89 -14.30 17.93
N ILE A 101 -31.98 -14.19 18.89
CA ILE A 101 -32.17 -14.71 20.25
C ILE A 101 -32.92 -13.64 21.06
N MET A 102 -34.00 -14.06 21.72
CA MET A 102 -34.94 -13.19 22.40
C MET A 102 -34.81 -13.39 23.91
N ASP A 103 -34.28 -12.38 24.58
CA ASP A 103 -34.06 -12.39 26.03
C ASP A 103 -34.57 -11.09 26.64
N ASN A 104 -34.80 -11.09 27.95
CA ASN A 104 -35.13 -9.91 28.73
C ASN A 104 -33.98 -8.89 28.73
N TYR A 105 -32.76 -9.36 28.46
CA TYR A 105 -31.57 -8.52 28.36
C TYR A 105 -31.00 -8.48 26.94
N ASN A 106 -30.36 -7.36 26.59
CA ASN A 106 -29.78 -7.17 25.28
C ASN A 106 -28.57 -8.09 25.03
N ILE A 107 -28.55 -8.70 23.85
CA ILE A 107 -27.51 -9.66 23.42
C ILE A 107 -26.76 -9.09 22.21
N TYR A 108 -25.43 -9.03 22.29
CA TYR A 108 -24.60 -8.67 21.14
C TYR A 108 -24.61 -9.77 20.07
N GLY A 109 -24.51 -11.03 20.52
CA GLY A 109 -24.46 -12.19 19.65
C GLY A 109 -23.75 -13.36 20.32
N TRP A 110 -23.29 -14.32 19.53
CA TRP A 110 -22.55 -15.48 20.02
C TRP A 110 -21.18 -15.61 19.35
N MET A 111 -20.26 -16.26 20.04
CA MET A 111 -18.90 -16.54 19.61
C MET A 111 -18.67 -18.04 19.58
N SER A 112 -18.13 -18.57 18.49
CA SER A 112 -17.87 -20.01 18.33
C SER A 112 -16.43 -20.26 17.93
N VAL A 113 -15.86 -21.38 18.39
CA VAL A 113 -14.56 -21.86 17.91
C VAL A 113 -14.68 -22.26 16.43
N GLU A 114 -13.74 -21.84 15.59
CA GLU A 114 -13.78 -22.11 14.15
C GLU A 114 -13.60 -23.60 13.79
N ASP A 115 -12.87 -24.37 14.60
CA ASP A 115 -12.61 -25.79 14.37
C ASP A 115 -13.57 -26.67 15.21
N SER A 116 -14.72 -27.03 14.62
CA SER A 116 -15.73 -27.86 15.28
C SER A 116 -15.29 -29.30 15.57
N ASN A 117 -14.15 -29.75 15.02
CA ASN A 117 -13.61 -31.09 15.30
C ASN A 117 -12.75 -31.11 16.58
N GLN A 118 -12.73 -30.02 17.33
CA GLN A 118 -11.92 -29.88 18.55
C GLN A 118 -12.77 -29.52 19.78
N THR A 119 -14.08 -29.37 19.59
CA THR A 119 -15.12 -29.01 20.55
C THR A 119 -15.96 -30.25 20.89
N TYR A 120 -15.29 -31.32 21.35
CA TYR A 120 -15.96 -32.53 21.82
C TYR A 120 -15.99 -32.53 23.35
N PRO A 121 -17.04 -33.12 23.97
CA PRO A 121 -17.07 -33.32 25.41
C PRO A 121 -15.79 -34.01 25.90
N LEU A 122 -15.26 -33.52 27.02
CA LEU A 122 -14.08 -34.13 27.64
C LEU A 122 -14.43 -35.55 28.08
N ASN A 123 -13.59 -36.52 27.72
CA ASN A 123 -13.74 -37.88 28.23
C ASN A 123 -13.30 -37.95 29.71
N GLN A 124 -13.79 -38.98 30.42
CA GLN A 124 -13.52 -39.14 31.86
C GLN A 124 -12.03 -39.16 32.19
N SER A 125 -11.21 -39.80 31.35
CA SER A 125 -9.74 -39.82 31.51
C SER A 125 -9.11 -38.42 31.47
N THR A 126 -9.65 -37.51 30.64
CA THR A 126 -9.18 -36.12 30.55
C THR A 126 -9.66 -35.29 31.73
N ILE A 127 -10.91 -35.51 32.19
CA ILE A 127 -11.44 -34.89 33.41
C ILE A 127 -10.57 -35.26 34.61
N ASP A 128 -10.26 -36.55 34.78
CA ASP A 128 -9.41 -37.03 35.88
C ASP A 128 -8.00 -36.44 35.82
N LYS A 129 -7.43 -36.24 34.62
CA LYS A 129 -6.15 -35.54 34.43
C LYS A 129 -6.21 -34.07 34.82
N ILE A 130 -7.31 -33.38 34.55
CA ILE A 130 -7.52 -31.97 34.95
C ILE A 130 -7.64 -31.89 36.47
N LEU A 131 -8.42 -32.78 37.09
CA LEU A 131 -8.63 -32.81 38.54
C LEU A 131 -7.36 -33.20 39.32
N ARG A 132 -6.51 -34.07 38.76
CA ARG A 132 -5.23 -34.46 39.37
C ARG A 132 -4.15 -33.39 39.27
N LYS A 133 -4.18 -32.58 38.21
CA LYS A 133 -3.37 -31.36 38.19
C LYS A 133 -4.05 -30.39 39.16
N ASN A 134 -3.55 -30.26 40.39
CA ASN A 134 -3.87 -29.12 41.26
C ASN A 134 -3.35 -27.83 40.59
N ILE A 135 -4.00 -27.38 39.52
CA ILE A 135 -3.59 -26.21 38.75
C ILE A 135 -3.97 -25.00 39.59
N SER A 136 -3.01 -24.46 40.35
CA SER A 136 -2.99 -23.03 40.59
C SER A 136 -3.00 -22.34 39.23
N PHE A 137 -4.12 -21.69 38.89
CA PHE A 137 -4.40 -20.92 37.65
C PHE A 137 -3.69 -21.37 36.35
N PRO A 138 -4.41 -21.85 35.32
CA PRO A 138 -3.78 -22.32 34.08
C PRO A 138 -2.93 -21.23 33.40
N ASP A 139 -1.69 -21.58 33.03
CA ASP A 139 -0.77 -20.69 32.30
C ASP A 139 -1.39 -20.23 30.97
N PHE A 140 -1.76 -18.96 30.86
CA PHE A 140 -2.41 -18.40 29.67
C PHE A 140 -1.40 -18.04 28.56
N ILE A 141 -0.84 -19.06 27.91
CA ILE A 141 0.17 -18.96 26.83
C ILE A 141 -0.35 -18.13 25.65
N CYS A 142 -1.64 -18.27 25.28
CA CYS A 142 -2.19 -17.53 24.15
C CYS A 142 -2.16 -16.00 24.38
N SER A 143 -2.37 -15.56 25.63
CA SER A 143 -2.33 -14.15 26.01
C SER A 143 -0.91 -13.58 25.92
N LYS A 144 0.09 -14.32 26.41
CA LYS A 144 1.52 -13.91 26.36
C LYS A 144 2.03 -13.76 24.92
N LYS A 145 1.61 -14.65 24.01
CA LYS A 145 2.00 -14.58 22.59
C LYS A 145 1.43 -13.35 21.88
N LEU A 146 0.18 -12.98 22.18
CA LEU A 146 -0.47 -11.78 21.66
C LEU A 146 0.19 -10.50 22.19
N GLU A 147 0.51 -10.49 23.49
CA GLU A 147 1.24 -9.38 24.11
C GLU A 147 2.61 -9.17 23.45
N ASN A 148 3.39 -10.24 23.24
CA ASN A 148 4.68 -10.15 22.55
C ASN A 148 4.57 -9.67 21.09
N MET A 149 3.54 -10.11 20.34
CA MET A 149 3.34 -9.68 18.96
C MET A 149 2.94 -8.20 18.87
N SER A 150 2.02 -7.75 19.73
CA SER A 150 1.61 -6.35 19.81
C SER A 150 2.79 -5.43 20.20
N GLN A 151 3.60 -5.84 21.19
CA GLN A 151 4.80 -5.12 21.58
C GLN A 151 5.85 -5.06 20.46
N LEU A 152 6.05 -6.14 19.71
CA LEU A 152 6.98 -6.16 18.58
C LEU A 152 6.52 -5.22 17.46
N ALA A 153 5.24 -5.28 17.08
CA ALA A 153 4.68 -4.42 16.04
C ALA A 153 4.82 -2.93 16.39
N ASN A 154 4.51 -2.56 17.64
CA ASN A 154 4.65 -1.19 18.11
C ASN A 154 6.12 -0.73 18.12
N LYS A 155 7.05 -1.56 18.62
CA LYS A 155 8.50 -1.25 18.58
C LYS A 155 9.01 -1.07 17.16
N LEU A 156 8.58 -1.91 16.22
CA LEU A 156 8.95 -1.77 14.81
C LEU A 156 8.39 -0.49 14.19
N LEU A 157 7.15 -0.11 14.53
CA LEU A 157 6.56 1.15 14.09
C LEU A 157 7.34 2.35 14.63
N GLU A 158 7.61 2.40 15.93
CA GLU A 158 8.40 3.47 16.56
C GLU A 158 9.79 3.60 15.94
N LEU A 159 10.48 2.47 15.77
CA LEU A 159 11.79 2.44 15.12
C LEU A 159 11.71 2.94 13.67
N SER A 160 10.67 2.56 12.92
CA SER A 160 10.48 3.01 11.55
C SER A 160 10.26 4.54 11.47
N ILE A 161 9.53 5.11 12.43
CA ILE A 161 9.32 6.56 12.53
C ILE A 161 10.64 7.26 12.85
N LEU A 162 11.40 6.75 13.82
CA LEU A 162 12.69 7.32 14.21
C LEU A 162 13.70 7.29 13.05
N ILE A 163 13.82 6.17 12.35
CA ILE A 163 14.69 6.05 11.16
C ILE A 163 14.20 7.03 10.08
N SER A 164 12.89 7.10 9.84
CA SER A 164 12.30 7.98 8.82
C SER A 164 12.61 9.46 9.07
N LYS A 165 12.68 9.91 10.34
CA LYS A 165 13.02 11.30 10.69
C LYS A 165 14.32 11.77 10.06
N PHE A 166 15.40 11.00 10.25
CA PHE A 166 16.73 11.37 9.76
C PHE A 166 16.95 10.97 8.31
N TYR A 167 16.44 9.79 7.93
CA TYR A 167 16.53 9.28 6.57
C TYR A 167 15.89 10.22 5.55
N LEU A 168 14.68 10.72 5.83
CA LEU A 168 13.97 11.57 4.89
C LEU A 168 14.62 12.94 4.70
N ILE A 169 15.32 13.48 5.71
CA ILE A 169 16.13 14.71 5.54
C ILE A 169 17.19 14.50 4.47
N LEU A 170 17.94 13.40 4.56
CA LEU A 170 18.96 13.07 3.57
C LEU A 170 18.35 12.90 2.18
N ILE A 171 17.26 12.13 2.07
CA ILE A 171 16.53 11.90 0.81
C ILE A 171 16.00 13.21 0.22
N TYR A 172 15.47 14.11 1.05
CA TYR A 172 14.98 15.40 0.62
C TYR A 172 16.10 16.27 0.03
N LEU A 173 17.23 16.42 0.74
CA LEU A 173 18.35 17.25 0.29
C LEU A 173 18.99 16.73 -1.00
N ILE A 174 19.30 15.43 -1.04
CA ILE A 174 19.87 14.75 -2.20
C ILE A 174 18.90 14.81 -3.38
N GLY A 175 17.61 14.56 -3.13
CA GLY A 175 16.60 14.55 -4.18
C GLY A 175 16.32 15.92 -4.77
N LEU A 176 16.28 16.98 -3.95
CA LEU A 176 16.08 18.34 -4.43
C LEU A 176 17.25 18.78 -5.31
N LEU A 177 18.48 18.60 -4.82
CA LEU A 177 19.70 18.91 -5.56
C LEU A 177 19.76 18.14 -6.90
N GLY A 178 19.53 16.83 -6.83
CA GLY A 178 19.55 15.96 -8.00
C GLY A 178 18.53 16.37 -9.06
N ASN A 179 17.27 16.59 -8.68
CA ASN A 179 16.23 16.94 -9.65
C ASN A 179 16.40 18.36 -10.22
N ILE A 180 16.93 19.31 -9.46
CA ILE A 180 17.33 20.62 -10.00
C ILE A 180 18.43 20.42 -11.07
N CYS A 181 19.45 19.60 -10.78
CA CYS A 181 20.50 19.30 -11.75
C CYS A 181 19.95 18.60 -13.01
N ASN A 182 19.00 17.67 -12.86
CA ASN A 182 18.30 17.06 -13.99
C ASN A 182 17.64 18.12 -14.88
N ILE A 183 16.87 19.03 -14.29
CA ILE A 183 16.17 20.09 -15.01
C ILE A 183 17.17 20.94 -15.80
N ILE A 184 18.25 21.40 -15.15
CA ILE A 184 19.28 22.22 -15.80
C ILE A 184 19.91 21.46 -16.99
N VAL A 185 20.24 20.17 -16.82
CA VAL A 185 20.85 19.36 -17.89
C VAL A 185 19.89 19.13 -19.04
N PHE A 186 18.63 18.74 -18.77
CA PHE A 186 17.64 18.47 -19.82
C PHE A 186 17.12 19.72 -20.52
N CYS A 187 17.24 20.90 -19.90
CA CYS A 187 16.91 22.18 -20.54
C CYS A 187 17.90 22.59 -21.63
N ARG A 188 19.07 21.96 -21.73
CA ARG A 188 20.05 22.28 -22.77
C ARG A 188 19.56 21.95 -24.17
N ASP A 189 19.91 22.80 -25.12
CA ASP A 189 19.50 22.65 -26.53
C ASP A 189 19.87 21.29 -27.11
N SER A 190 21.06 20.79 -26.78
CA SER A 190 21.55 19.47 -27.19
C SER A 190 20.67 18.31 -26.74
N MET A 191 19.95 18.47 -25.62
CA MET A 191 19.05 17.48 -25.03
C MET A 191 17.61 17.67 -25.51
N ARG A 192 17.12 18.92 -25.57
CA ARG A 192 15.74 19.27 -25.97
C ARG A 192 15.35 18.87 -27.40
N LEU A 193 16.33 18.51 -28.24
CA LEU A 193 16.08 17.95 -29.56
C LEU A 193 15.42 16.57 -29.53
N ASN A 194 15.63 15.79 -28.45
CA ASN A 194 15.06 14.45 -28.31
C ASN A 194 13.68 14.51 -27.64
N SER A 195 12.70 13.77 -28.17
CA SER A 195 11.35 13.66 -27.58
C SER A 195 11.40 13.25 -26.11
N CYS A 196 12.18 12.21 -25.81
CA CYS A 196 12.27 11.62 -24.48
C CYS A 196 12.82 12.56 -23.39
N SER A 197 13.70 13.49 -23.76
CA SER A 197 14.25 14.46 -22.80
C SER A 197 13.19 15.39 -22.20
N TRP A 198 12.09 15.65 -22.92
CA TRP A 198 10.96 16.43 -22.39
C TRP A 198 10.18 15.68 -21.31
N TYR A 199 10.02 14.36 -21.44
CA TYR A 199 9.41 13.55 -20.39
C TYR A 199 10.31 13.51 -19.15
N PHE A 200 11.62 13.24 -19.29
CA PHE A 200 12.55 13.24 -18.16
C PHE A 200 12.59 14.58 -17.43
N LEU A 201 12.60 15.69 -18.18
CA LEU A 201 12.51 17.05 -17.63
C LEU A 201 11.24 17.22 -16.79
N THR A 202 10.09 16.81 -17.34
CA THR A 202 8.79 16.95 -16.67
C THR A 202 8.71 16.06 -15.42
N ILE A 203 9.23 14.82 -15.47
CA ILE A 203 9.33 13.94 -14.30
C ILE A 203 10.14 14.61 -13.19
N SER A 204 11.27 15.24 -13.50
CA SER A 204 12.09 15.93 -12.49
C SER A 204 11.37 17.09 -11.82
N ILE A 205 10.47 17.79 -12.54
CA ILE A 205 9.61 18.83 -11.93
C ILE A 205 8.64 18.19 -10.93
N PHE A 206 7.94 17.12 -11.33
CA PHE A 206 7.03 16.42 -10.42
C PHE A 206 7.75 15.76 -9.24
N HIS A 207 8.98 15.28 -9.43
CA HIS A 207 9.80 14.78 -8.32
C HIS A 207 10.14 15.87 -7.31
N ILE A 208 10.43 17.10 -7.75
CA ILE A 208 10.58 18.23 -6.82
C ILE A 208 9.28 18.47 -6.06
N ILE A 209 8.12 18.50 -6.74
CA ILE A 209 6.81 18.69 -6.08
C ILE A 209 6.52 17.59 -5.04
N ILE A 210 6.81 16.33 -5.37
CA ILE A 210 6.67 15.20 -4.44
C ILE A 210 7.57 15.40 -3.22
N LEU A 211 8.82 15.83 -3.42
CA LEU A 211 9.77 16.04 -2.33
C LEU A 211 9.38 17.25 -1.46
N THR A 212 8.86 18.34 -2.03
CA THR A 212 8.53 19.55 -1.28
C THR A 212 7.14 19.51 -0.64
N VAL A 213 6.13 18.97 -1.30
CA VAL A 213 4.75 18.92 -0.77
C VAL A 213 4.49 17.62 0.00
N GLY A 214 5.14 16.53 -0.40
CA GLY A 214 5.05 15.23 0.26
C GLY A 214 6.11 15.05 1.35
N CYS A 215 7.38 14.89 0.93
CA CYS A 215 8.49 14.48 1.81
C CYS A 215 8.77 15.51 2.91
N LEU A 216 8.92 16.79 2.56
CA LEU A 216 9.19 17.85 3.52
C LEU A 216 8.11 17.95 4.61
N PHE A 217 6.83 17.95 4.23
CA PHE A 217 5.75 17.97 5.21
C PHE A 217 5.73 16.72 6.09
N ARG A 218 6.11 15.55 5.54
CA ARG A 218 6.25 14.33 6.34
C ARG A 218 7.38 14.46 7.37
N ILE A 219 8.51 15.06 6.99
CA ILE A 219 9.60 15.39 7.93
C ILE A 219 9.07 16.29 9.03
N ILE A 220 8.42 17.40 8.68
CA ILE A 220 7.92 18.36 9.67
C ILE A 220 6.92 17.67 10.61
N ASN A 221 5.98 16.89 10.08
CA ASN A 221 5.02 16.14 10.90
C ASN A 221 5.71 15.19 11.88
N TYR A 222 6.80 14.53 11.49
CA TYR A 222 7.56 13.69 12.41
C TYR A 222 8.28 14.47 13.51
N PHE A 223 8.74 15.70 13.25
CA PHE A 223 9.33 16.55 14.28
C PHE A 223 8.29 17.16 15.22
N LEU A 224 7.13 17.55 14.70
CA LEU A 224 6.05 18.13 15.49
C LEU A 224 5.23 17.07 16.26
N GLY A 225 5.23 15.82 15.80
CA GLY A 225 4.44 14.75 16.40
C GLY A 225 2.95 14.77 16.03
N TYR A 226 2.53 15.66 15.13
CA TYR A 226 1.17 15.73 14.59
C TYR A 226 1.16 16.12 13.10
N ASP A 227 0.07 15.84 12.40
CA ASP A 227 -0.07 16.18 10.98
C ASP A 227 -0.51 17.63 10.79
N ILE A 228 0.37 18.48 10.25
CA ILE A 228 0.07 19.90 9.95
C ILE A 228 -1.11 20.04 8.97
N SER A 229 -1.40 19.00 8.18
CA SER A 229 -2.51 19.00 7.24
C SER A 229 -3.87 19.18 7.93
N ILE A 230 -3.97 19.00 9.26
CA ILE A 230 -5.22 19.16 10.02
C ILE A 230 -5.54 20.61 10.40
N ILE A 231 -4.61 21.55 10.18
CA ILE A 231 -4.84 22.96 10.56
C ILE A 231 -6.00 23.55 9.77
N GLU A 232 -6.15 23.15 8.51
CA GLU A 232 -7.16 23.71 7.62
C GLU A 232 -7.62 22.67 6.58
N ILE A 233 -8.93 22.59 6.35
CA ILE A 233 -9.56 21.56 5.51
C ILE A 233 -9.16 21.69 4.03
N GLY A 234 -9.05 22.92 3.52
CA GLY A 234 -8.54 23.22 2.19
C GLY A 234 -7.09 22.78 2.01
N PHE A 235 -6.23 23.02 3.00
CA PHE A 235 -4.85 22.56 2.99
C PHE A 235 -4.73 21.03 3.01
N CYS A 236 -5.52 20.31 3.83
CA CYS A 236 -5.63 18.84 3.80
C CYS A 236 -5.92 18.33 2.39
N LYS A 237 -6.98 18.86 1.77
CA LYS A 237 -7.45 18.46 0.44
C LYS A 237 -6.44 18.79 -0.66
N PHE A 238 -5.92 20.02 -0.66
CA PHE A 238 -4.96 20.48 -1.66
C PHE A 238 -3.66 19.69 -1.61
N ARG A 239 -3.11 19.48 -0.41
CA ARG A 239 -1.87 18.72 -0.23
C ARG A 239 -2.03 17.28 -0.69
N ALA A 240 -3.11 16.60 -0.28
CA ALA A 240 -3.39 15.23 -0.71
C ALA A 240 -3.49 15.13 -2.24
N TYR A 241 -4.23 16.05 -2.86
CA TYR A 241 -4.44 16.10 -4.30
C TYR A 241 -3.13 16.29 -5.08
N ILE A 242 -2.32 17.28 -4.72
CA ILE A 242 -1.05 17.58 -5.40
C ILE A 242 -0.06 16.44 -5.26
N VAL A 243 0.05 15.82 -4.08
CA VAL A 243 0.97 14.70 -3.86
C VAL A 243 0.56 13.49 -4.71
N VAL A 244 -0.72 13.11 -4.70
CA VAL A 244 -1.21 11.94 -5.45
C VAL A 244 -1.02 12.14 -6.95
N ILE A 245 -1.47 13.27 -7.51
CA ILE A 245 -1.29 13.56 -8.93
C ILE A 245 0.18 13.57 -9.34
N SER A 246 1.05 14.14 -8.51
CA SER A 246 2.49 14.22 -8.85
C SER A 246 3.12 12.83 -8.93
N TYR A 247 2.75 11.90 -8.04
CA TYR A 247 3.17 10.49 -8.14
C TYR A 247 2.64 9.82 -9.39
N ILE A 248 1.36 10.01 -9.71
CA ILE A 248 0.74 9.44 -10.92
C ILE A 248 1.45 9.96 -12.17
N LEU A 249 1.63 11.28 -12.29
CA LEU A 249 2.31 11.88 -13.43
C LEU A 249 3.75 11.39 -13.56
N SER A 250 4.50 11.28 -12.46
CA SER A 250 5.84 10.67 -12.48
C SER A 250 5.83 9.26 -13.09
N ARG A 251 4.90 8.39 -12.66
CA ARG A 251 4.80 6.99 -13.12
C ARG A 251 4.39 6.88 -14.58
N TYR A 252 3.37 7.63 -14.98
CA TYR A 252 2.83 7.55 -16.34
C TYR A 252 3.70 8.28 -17.37
N LEU A 253 4.44 9.33 -16.98
CA LEU A 253 5.48 9.89 -17.84
C LEU A 253 6.63 8.90 -18.06
N LEU A 254 6.99 8.10 -17.06
CA LEU A 254 7.96 7.00 -17.23
C LEU A 254 7.43 5.92 -18.19
N CYS A 255 6.13 5.63 -18.14
CA CYS A 255 5.47 4.76 -19.11
C CYS A 255 5.57 5.31 -20.53
N LEU A 256 5.30 6.61 -20.71
CA LEU A 256 5.44 7.29 -21.99
C LEU A 256 6.88 7.30 -22.51
N ILE A 257 7.87 7.38 -21.62
CA ILE A 257 9.28 7.19 -21.99
C ILE A 257 9.51 5.80 -22.57
N SER A 258 9.06 4.74 -21.88
CA SER A 258 9.21 3.36 -22.37
C SER A 258 8.52 3.14 -23.72
N ILE A 259 7.32 3.70 -23.90
CA ILE A 259 6.59 3.66 -25.18
C ILE A 259 7.36 4.40 -26.27
N ASP A 260 7.86 5.62 -25.99
CA ASP A 260 8.66 6.41 -26.94
C ASP A 260 9.96 5.69 -27.35
N ARG A 261 10.63 5.00 -26.41
CA ARG A 261 11.81 4.18 -26.69
C ARG A 261 11.48 2.97 -27.57
N TRP A 262 10.36 2.31 -27.33
CA TRP A 262 9.87 1.25 -28.22
C TRP A 262 9.54 1.78 -29.61
N MET A 263 8.82 2.91 -29.70
CA MET A 263 8.42 3.51 -30.96
C MET A 263 9.62 3.86 -31.84
N ILE A 264 10.70 4.42 -31.26
CA ILE A 264 11.94 4.73 -31.99
C ILE A 264 12.66 3.47 -32.50
N THR A 265 12.62 2.38 -31.72
CA THR A 265 13.28 1.13 -32.10
C THR A 265 12.46 0.27 -33.08
N SER A 266 11.18 0.60 -33.28
CA SER A 266 10.28 -0.09 -34.19
C SER A 266 10.77 -0.10 -35.64
N LYS A 267 10.52 -1.21 -36.36
CA LYS A 267 10.80 -1.32 -37.81
C LYS A 267 9.83 -0.48 -38.65
N ASN A 268 8.64 -0.17 -38.14
CA ASN A 268 7.64 0.61 -38.84
C ASN A 268 7.98 2.12 -38.82
N VAL A 269 8.19 2.72 -40.00
CA VAL A 269 8.48 4.16 -40.16
C VAL A 269 7.35 5.03 -39.59
N PHE A 270 6.10 4.59 -39.76
CA PHE A 270 4.91 5.32 -39.31
C PHE A 270 4.78 5.39 -37.79
N ILE A 271 5.35 4.41 -37.08
CA ILE A 271 5.45 4.41 -35.62
C ILE A 271 6.60 5.33 -35.19
N ARG A 272 7.77 5.23 -35.83
CA ARG A 272 8.93 6.09 -35.51
C ARG A 272 8.64 7.58 -35.69
N ARG A 273 7.87 7.97 -36.71
CA ARG A 273 7.51 9.39 -36.96
C ARG A 273 6.60 10.00 -35.89
N GLN A 274 6.11 9.21 -34.93
CA GLN A 274 5.36 9.74 -33.79
C GLN A 274 6.28 10.37 -32.74
N CYS A 275 7.54 9.93 -32.66
CA CYS A 275 8.55 10.41 -31.71
C CYS A 275 9.17 11.75 -32.13
N THR A 276 8.38 12.81 -32.06
CA THR A 276 8.84 14.19 -32.32
C THR A 276 8.70 15.03 -31.06
N ARG A 277 9.51 16.09 -30.93
CA ARG A 277 9.44 17.02 -29.79
C ARG A 277 8.05 17.62 -29.59
N LYS A 278 7.40 18.06 -30.69
CA LYS A 278 6.08 18.71 -30.65
C LYS A 278 5.00 17.75 -30.15
N LYS A 279 5.02 16.51 -30.65
CA LYS A 279 4.09 15.46 -30.20
C LYS A 279 4.34 15.06 -28.75
N ALA A 280 5.60 14.93 -28.33
CA ALA A 280 5.92 14.64 -26.94
C ALA A 280 5.41 15.72 -25.98
N GLN A 281 5.64 17.00 -26.30
CA GLN A 281 5.12 18.12 -25.53
C GLN A 281 3.59 18.13 -25.46
N LEU A 282 2.91 17.88 -26.59
CA LEU A 282 1.45 17.77 -26.62
C LEU A 282 0.95 16.61 -25.74
N VAL A 283 1.57 15.43 -25.84
CA VAL A 283 1.22 14.26 -25.01
C VAL A 283 1.44 14.55 -23.53
N ILE A 284 2.50 15.27 -23.15
CA ILE A 284 2.74 15.70 -21.77
C ILE A 284 1.58 16.58 -21.29
N ILE A 285 1.21 17.62 -22.06
CA ILE A 285 0.13 18.54 -21.69
C ILE A 285 -1.20 17.79 -21.53
N ILE A 286 -1.54 16.92 -22.49
CA ILE A 286 -2.75 16.09 -22.43
C ILE A 286 -2.71 15.18 -21.20
N SER A 287 -1.56 14.56 -20.91
CA SER A 287 -1.42 13.68 -19.74
C SER A 287 -1.60 14.44 -18.43
N ILE A 288 -1.04 15.65 -18.31
CA ILE A 288 -1.23 16.50 -17.14
C ILE A 288 -2.72 16.81 -16.98
N ILE A 289 -3.38 17.35 -18.00
CA ILE A 289 -4.81 17.70 -17.92
C ILE A 289 -5.65 16.47 -17.56
N PHE A 290 -5.41 15.35 -18.23
CA PHE A 290 -6.12 14.10 -17.99
C PHE A 290 -6.03 13.65 -16.52
N TRP A 291 -4.82 13.58 -15.96
CA TRP A 291 -4.64 13.11 -14.58
C TRP A 291 -5.16 14.11 -13.54
N PHE A 292 -5.07 15.42 -13.81
CA PHE A 292 -5.71 16.42 -12.95
C PHE A 292 -7.23 16.24 -12.91
N LEU A 293 -7.87 15.98 -14.05
CA LEU A 293 -9.31 15.78 -14.13
C LEU A 293 -9.74 14.45 -13.49
N ILE A 294 -9.03 13.35 -13.75
CA ILE A 294 -9.36 12.04 -13.19
C ILE A 294 -9.29 12.04 -11.67
N GLU A 295 -8.30 12.72 -11.08
CA GLU A 295 -8.08 12.70 -9.62
C GLU A 295 -8.89 13.76 -8.86
N ILE A 296 -9.81 14.47 -9.52
CA ILE A 296 -10.61 15.55 -8.89
C ILE A 296 -11.47 15.06 -7.72
N PHE A 297 -11.75 13.76 -7.63
CA PHE A 297 -12.49 13.17 -6.52
C PHE A 297 -11.71 13.22 -5.19
N ILE A 298 -10.38 13.34 -5.20
CA ILE A 298 -9.56 13.43 -3.99
C ILE A 298 -9.95 14.63 -3.11
N PRO A 299 -9.91 15.89 -3.60
CA PRO A 299 -10.32 17.04 -2.77
C PRO A 299 -11.82 17.01 -2.41
N ILE A 300 -12.64 16.24 -3.12
CA ILE A 300 -14.06 16.07 -2.77
C ILE A 300 -14.20 15.21 -1.51
N GLY A 301 -13.52 14.05 -1.45
CA GLY A 301 -13.72 13.09 -0.37
C GLY A 301 -12.64 13.04 0.70
N PHE A 302 -11.55 13.79 0.62
CA PHE A 302 -10.64 13.94 1.77
C PHE A 302 -11.22 14.87 2.84
N ASN A 303 -11.06 14.50 4.11
CA ASN A 303 -11.53 15.31 5.24
C ASN A 303 -10.60 15.16 6.45
N ILE A 304 -10.75 16.05 7.43
CA ILE A 304 -10.08 15.94 8.72
C ILE A 304 -10.95 15.05 9.61
N GLN A 305 -10.40 13.91 10.04
CA GLN A 305 -11.05 12.99 10.97
C GLN A 305 -10.12 12.71 12.14
N GLY A 306 -10.51 13.17 13.34
CA GLY A 306 -9.63 13.17 14.50
C GLY A 306 -8.37 14.00 14.22
N ASN A 307 -7.19 13.40 14.42
CA ASN A 307 -5.90 14.05 14.22
C ASN A 307 -5.24 13.77 12.86
N ASN A 308 -6.01 13.35 11.85
CA ASN A 308 -5.44 12.99 10.54
C ASN A 308 -6.26 13.58 9.37
N CYS A 309 -5.56 13.89 8.28
CA CYS A 309 -6.14 14.16 6.96
C CYS A 309 -6.30 12.83 6.20
N VAL A 310 -7.54 12.36 6.04
CA VAL A 310 -7.83 11.01 5.52
C VAL A 310 -8.95 11.00 4.48
N PRO A 311 -9.01 9.99 3.60
CA PRO A 311 -10.17 9.77 2.74
C PRO A 311 -11.44 9.53 3.57
N SER A 312 -12.59 9.94 3.05
CA SER A 312 -13.91 9.70 3.64
C SER A 312 -14.11 8.21 3.91
N THR A 313 -14.79 7.93 5.03
CA THR A 313 -15.16 6.58 5.47
C THR A 313 -16.44 6.08 4.79
N ASP A 314 -17.07 6.90 3.94
CA ASP A 314 -18.17 6.47 3.09
C ASP A 314 -17.76 5.22 2.27
N PRO A 315 -18.52 4.11 2.32
CA PRO A 315 -18.11 2.86 1.68
C PRO A 315 -17.91 2.96 0.17
N PHE A 316 -18.73 3.78 -0.50
CA PHE A 316 -18.64 3.95 -1.96
C PHE A 316 -17.38 4.76 -2.32
N TYR A 317 -17.15 5.89 -1.64
CA TYR A 317 -15.94 6.68 -1.83
C TYR A 317 -14.68 5.87 -1.52
N LEU A 318 -14.65 5.16 -0.40
CA LEU A 318 -13.51 4.35 0.00
C LEU A 318 -13.21 3.25 -1.02
N PHE A 319 -14.24 2.60 -1.56
CA PHE A 319 -14.07 1.64 -2.65
C PHE A 319 -13.45 2.30 -3.89
N MET A 320 -14.01 3.42 -4.35
CA MET A 320 -13.52 4.17 -5.52
C MET A 320 -12.07 4.64 -5.34
N TYR A 321 -11.75 5.21 -4.18
CA TYR A 321 -10.39 5.65 -3.84
C TYR A 321 -9.40 4.48 -3.90
N ARG A 322 -9.74 3.32 -3.30
CA ARG A 322 -8.84 2.16 -3.26
C ARG A 322 -8.68 1.47 -4.60
N ILE A 323 -9.73 1.37 -5.42
CA ILE A 323 -9.61 0.76 -6.75
C ILE A 323 -8.82 1.66 -7.70
N ILE A 324 -9.02 2.98 -7.66
CA ILE A 324 -8.25 3.92 -8.49
C ILE A 324 -6.78 3.91 -8.08
N ASP A 325 -6.47 4.00 -6.78
CA ASP A 325 -5.10 3.90 -6.26
C ASP A 325 -4.42 2.59 -6.69
N LEU A 326 -5.13 1.46 -6.61
CA LEU A 326 -4.65 0.16 -7.05
C LEU A 326 -4.31 0.15 -8.55
N LEU A 327 -5.25 0.58 -9.40
CA LEU A 327 -5.07 0.61 -10.85
C LEU A 327 -3.94 1.55 -11.26
N CYS A 328 -3.93 2.77 -10.71
CA CYS A 328 -2.91 3.79 -10.98
C CYS A 328 -1.51 3.38 -10.50
N THR A 329 -1.42 2.49 -9.51
CA THR A 329 -0.14 1.99 -9.00
C THR A 329 0.33 0.73 -9.73
N LEU A 330 -0.55 -0.23 -10.03
CA LEU A 330 -0.18 -1.49 -10.69
C LEU A 330 -0.01 -1.36 -12.21
N PHE A 331 -0.88 -0.62 -12.88
CA PHE A 331 -0.89 -0.55 -14.34
C PHE A 331 0.44 -0.08 -14.96
N PRO A 332 1.15 0.91 -14.38
CA PRO A 332 2.48 1.29 -14.85
C PRO A 332 3.48 0.13 -14.93
N PHE A 333 3.46 -0.83 -14.00
CA PHE A 333 4.39 -1.97 -14.04
C PHE A 333 4.22 -2.80 -15.30
N PHE A 334 2.97 -3.08 -15.70
CA PHE A 334 2.67 -3.83 -16.92
C PHE A 334 3.16 -3.08 -18.16
N ILE A 335 2.87 -1.78 -18.26
CA ILE A 335 3.31 -0.95 -19.39
C ILE A 335 4.85 -0.94 -19.46
N LEU A 336 5.52 -0.69 -18.35
CA LEU A 336 6.98 -0.61 -18.32
C LEU A 336 7.64 -1.93 -18.71
N ILE A 337 7.16 -3.06 -18.20
CA ILE A 337 7.68 -4.40 -18.54
C ILE A 337 7.46 -4.69 -20.03
N ILE A 338 6.24 -4.50 -20.54
CA ILE A 338 5.89 -4.78 -21.93
C ILE A 338 6.76 -3.95 -22.89
N PHE A 339 6.78 -2.63 -22.74
CA PHE A 339 7.49 -1.77 -23.69
C PHE A 339 9.01 -1.84 -23.54
N SER A 340 9.52 -2.14 -22.33
CA SER A 340 10.94 -2.43 -22.12
C SER A 340 11.35 -3.73 -22.81
N PHE A 341 10.54 -4.80 -22.70
CA PHE A 341 10.76 -6.05 -23.41
C PHE A 341 10.72 -5.87 -24.94
N LEU A 342 9.70 -5.17 -25.46
CA LEU A 342 9.58 -4.89 -26.90
C LEU A 342 10.75 -4.05 -27.42
N THR A 343 11.21 -3.06 -26.63
CA THR A 343 12.40 -2.26 -26.97
C THR A 343 13.64 -3.14 -27.05
N LEU A 344 13.86 -4.01 -26.05
CA LEU A 344 14.99 -4.93 -26.03
C LEU A 344 14.95 -5.90 -27.20
N HIS A 345 13.79 -6.49 -27.48
CA HIS A 345 13.58 -7.38 -28.62
C HIS A 345 13.95 -6.71 -29.95
N ASN A 346 13.50 -5.46 -30.17
CA ASN A 346 13.83 -4.69 -31.37
C ASN A 346 15.34 -4.43 -31.52
N ILE A 347 16.04 -4.17 -30.42
CA ILE A 347 17.49 -3.92 -30.41
C ILE A 347 18.26 -5.21 -30.70
N LEU A 348 17.91 -6.31 -30.04
CA LEU A 348 18.58 -7.61 -30.22
C LEU A 348 18.37 -8.13 -31.64
N LYS A 349 17.15 -8.07 -32.17
CA LYS A 349 16.85 -8.50 -33.54
C LYS A 349 17.61 -7.70 -34.61
N ARG A 350 17.99 -6.45 -34.32
CA ARG A 350 18.82 -5.64 -35.24
C ARG A 350 20.33 -5.87 -35.08
N ARG A 351 20.79 -6.35 -33.92
CA ARG A 351 22.19 -6.80 -33.74
C ARG A 351 22.46 -8.15 -34.41
N ILE A 352 21.43 -8.99 -34.54
CA ILE A 352 21.52 -10.35 -35.11
C ILE A 352 21.41 -10.34 -36.65
N ILE A 353 20.85 -9.29 -37.26
CA ILE A 353 20.98 -9.11 -38.72
C ILE A 353 22.43 -8.65 -38.96
N PRO A 354 23.31 -9.49 -39.53
CA PRO A 354 24.66 -9.08 -39.83
C PRO A 354 24.55 -7.93 -40.84
N ILE A 355 25.29 -6.85 -40.59
CA ILE A 355 25.77 -6.06 -41.72
C ILE A 355 26.73 -7.02 -42.41
N ASP A 356 26.30 -7.61 -43.52
CA ASP A 356 27.21 -8.31 -44.40
C ASP A 356 28.38 -7.37 -44.71
N GLY A 357 29.55 -7.76 -44.23
CA GLY A 357 30.85 -7.35 -44.75
C GLY A 357 31.28 -5.90 -44.59
N HIS A 358 32.33 -5.73 -43.77
CA HIS A 358 33.45 -4.81 -44.03
C HIS A 358 33.28 -3.28 -43.91
N THR A 359 34.00 -2.77 -42.92
CA THR A 359 34.87 -1.57 -42.99
C THR A 359 34.21 -0.20 -43.17
N LEU A 360 34.74 0.78 -42.44
CA LEU A 360 34.59 2.21 -42.72
C LEU A 360 34.97 2.47 -44.19
N VAL A 361 34.00 2.66 -45.08
CA VAL A 361 34.31 3.20 -46.41
C VAL A 361 33.27 4.23 -46.83
N THR A 362 33.78 5.45 -46.97
CA THR A 362 33.24 6.52 -47.82
C THR A 362 33.15 5.98 -49.25
N ILE A 363 31.97 5.56 -49.72
CA ILE A 363 31.76 5.27 -51.15
C ILE A 363 30.50 6.00 -51.64
N SER A 364 30.75 7.00 -52.47
CA SER A 364 29.83 7.53 -53.46
C SER A 364 29.64 6.52 -54.59
N VAL A 365 28.52 5.80 -54.65
CA VAL A 365 28.04 5.17 -55.90
C VAL A 365 26.52 5.23 -55.97
N SER A 366 26.05 5.79 -57.10
CA SER A 366 24.69 5.83 -57.61
C SER A 366 24.12 4.41 -57.76
N GLY A 367 22.96 4.14 -57.17
CA GLY A 367 22.31 2.82 -57.23
C GLY A 367 20.97 2.84 -56.49
N ASN A 368 19.90 2.93 -57.27
CA ASN A 368 18.53 3.20 -56.86
C ASN A 368 17.90 2.02 -56.08
N ASN A 369 18.16 1.91 -54.76
CA ASN A 369 17.34 1.17 -53.78
C ASN A 369 17.79 1.40 -52.34
N ASN A 370 18.02 2.67 -51.97
CA ASN A 370 18.40 3.04 -50.60
C ASN A 370 17.23 2.88 -49.62
N ARG A 371 17.05 1.67 -49.09
CA ARG A 371 16.46 1.52 -47.74
C ARG A 371 17.45 2.15 -46.76
N HIS A 372 17.38 3.47 -46.59
CA HIS A 372 18.10 4.19 -45.54
C HIS A 372 17.62 3.70 -44.17
N TYR A 373 18.23 2.63 -43.68
CA TYR A 373 18.11 2.25 -42.29
C TYR A 373 18.80 3.32 -41.46
N ARG A 374 18.01 4.14 -40.76
CA ARG A 374 18.54 5.13 -39.80
C ARG A 374 19.38 4.39 -38.76
N THR A 375 20.69 4.59 -38.80
CA THR A 375 21.63 4.17 -37.76
C THR A 375 21.26 4.91 -36.48
N TYR A 376 21.06 4.18 -35.38
CA TYR A 376 20.78 4.81 -34.09
C TYR A 376 21.96 5.71 -33.73
N THR A 377 21.67 6.93 -33.30
CA THR A 377 22.76 7.79 -32.83
C THR A 377 23.29 7.23 -31.51
N ASN A 378 24.56 7.48 -31.19
CA ASN A 378 25.09 7.15 -29.86
C ASN A 378 24.24 7.78 -28.73
N LYS A 379 23.60 8.92 -28.99
CA LYS A 379 22.66 9.57 -28.06
C LYS A 379 21.39 8.74 -27.82
N ASP A 380 20.84 8.09 -28.84
CA ASP A 380 19.66 7.22 -28.71
C ASP A 380 19.95 6.02 -27.80
N TYR A 381 21.11 5.38 -27.97
CA TYR A 381 21.55 4.28 -27.09
C TYR A 381 21.69 4.72 -25.64
N HIS A 382 22.23 5.92 -25.39
CA HIS A 382 22.33 6.47 -24.05
C HIS A 382 20.97 6.75 -23.42
N LEU A 383 20.01 7.29 -24.17
CA LEU A 383 18.64 7.52 -23.68
C LEU A 383 17.88 6.21 -23.42
N ILE A 384 18.09 5.18 -24.25
CA ILE A 384 17.55 3.84 -24.01
C ILE A 384 18.12 3.25 -22.72
N ARG A 385 19.44 3.36 -22.50
CA ARG A 385 20.08 2.89 -21.27
C ARG A 385 19.56 3.63 -20.03
N LEU A 386 19.32 4.94 -20.13
CA LEU A 386 18.69 5.73 -19.06
C LEU A 386 17.28 5.25 -18.74
N CYS A 387 16.48 4.98 -19.78
CA CYS A 387 15.14 4.43 -19.61
C CYS A 387 15.17 3.08 -18.89
N PHE A 388 15.98 2.12 -19.34
CA PHE A 388 16.07 0.80 -18.71
C PHE A 388 16.54 0.89 -17.25
N SER A 389 17.55 1.71 -16.96
CA SER A 389 18.03 1.86 -15.59
C SER A 389 16.95 2.44 -14.67
N GLN A 390 16.21 3.45 -15.14
CA GLN A 390 15.07 3.99 -14.38
C GLN A 390 13.98 2.95 -14.15
N VAL A 391 13.62 2.17 -15.16
CA VAL A 391 12.57 1.15 -15.03
C VAL A 391 12.96 0.12 -13.98
N ILE A 392 14.21 -0.35 -13.96
CA ILE A 392 14.71 -1.30 -12.97
C ILE A 392 14.60 -0.71 -11.56
N VAL A 393 15.12 0.51 -11.35
CA VAL A 393 15.10 1.17 -10.04
C VAL A 393 13.67 1.51 -9.60
N PHE A 394 12.81 1.93 -10.53
CA PHE A 394 11.39 2.16 -10.28
C PHE A 394 10.70 0.89 -9.78
N ILE A 395 10.89 -0.24 -10.47
CA ILE A 395 10.28 -1.52 -10.10
C ILE A 395 10.72 -1.91 -8.69
N ILE A 396 12.02 -1.91 -8.41
CA ILE A 396 12.57 -2.32 -7.11
C ILE A 396 12.01 -1.46 -5.98
N LEU A 397 11.97 -0.13 -6.17
CA LEU A 397 11.61 0.80 -5.10
C LEU A 397 10.09 1.03 -4.96
N ASN A 398 9.28 0.75 -5.99
CA ASN A 398 7.84 0.99 -5.95
C ASN A 398 7.01 -0.30 -5.85
N ILE A 399 7.59 -1.49 -6.08
CA ILE A 399 6.84 -2.76 -5.94
C ILE A 399 6.25 -2.96 -4.53
N PRO A 400 6.92 -2.58 -3.41
CA PRO A 400 6.31 -2.74 -2.09
C PRO A 400 5.05 -1.89 -1.93
N GLY A 401 5.04 -0.67 -2.49
CA GLY A 401 3.86 0.19 -2.49
C GLY A 401 2.72 -0.35 -3.36
N ALA A 402 3.04 -0.96 -4.50
CA ALA A 402 2.06 -1.59 -5.36
C ALA A 402 1.41 -2.81 -4.68
N LEU A 403 2.21 -3.66 -4.04
CA LEU A 403 1.73 -4.81 -3.27
C LEU A 403 0.92 -4.36 -2.04
N PHE A 404 1.34 -3.29 -1.37
CA PHE A 404 0.60 -2.71 -0.25
C PHE A 404 -0.78 -2.18 -0.70
N SER A 405 -0.85 -1.50 -1.85
CA SER A 405 -2.12 -1.03 -2.42
C SER A 405 -3.08 -2.18 -2.72
N LEU A 406 -2.55 -3.28 -3.28
CA LEU A 406 -3.31 -4.52 -3.50
C LEU A 406 -3.81 -5.13 -2.19
N TYR A 407 -2.94 -5.24 -1.20
CA TYR A 407 -3.29 -5.72 0.13
C TYR A 407 -4.39 -4.87 0.78
N MET A 408 -4.30 -3.54 0.71
CA MET A 408 -5.32 -2.62 1.24
C MET A 408 -6.66 -2.74 0.51
N PHE A 409 -6.64 -3.00 -0.79
CA PHE A 409 -7.87 -3.23 -1.57
C PHE A 409 -8.55 -4.56 -1.22
N ILE A 410 -7.77 -5.65 -1.09
CA ILE A 410 -8.28 -6.99 -0.75
C ILE A 410 -8.84 -7.00 0.68
N THR A 411 -8.15 -6.35 1.62
CA THR A 411 -8.52 -6.36 3.05
C THR A 411 -9.49 -5.25 3.46
N ARG A 412 -10.07 -4.51 2.50
CA ARG A 412 -10.90 -3.32 2.79
C ARG A 412 -12.15 -3.61 3.64
N THR A 413 -12.73 -4.81 3.53
CA THR A 413 -13.92 -5.22 4.29
C THR A 413 -13.59 -5.93 5.59
N ASN A 414 -12.30 -6.20 5.84
CA ASN A 414 -11.88 -6.93 7.03
C ASN A 414 -11.86 -5.98 8.23
N ILE A 415 -12.41 -6.43 9.36
CA ILE A 415 -12.26 -5.74 10.63
C ILE A 415 -10.83 -6.01 11.12
N LYS A 416 -9.98 -4.98 11.13
CA LYS A 416 -8.57 -5.08 11.53
C LYS A 416 -8.42 -4.83 13.03
N THR A 417 -7.65 -5.68 13.70
CA THR A 417 -7.22 -5.42 15.08
C THR A 417 -6.22 -4.26 15.13
N ILE A 418 -5.98 -3.72 16.32
CA ILE A 418 -4.99 -2.65 16.54
C ILE A 418 -3.61 -3.08 15.99
N ASP A 419 -3.18 -4.32 16.27
CA ASP A 419 -1.90 -4.85 15.78
C ASP A 419 -1.82 -4.86 14.25
N HIS A 420 -2.90 -5.24 13.57
CA HIS A 420 -2.95 -5.20 12.11
C HIS A 420 -2.87 -3.76 11.58
N LEU A 421 -3.52 -2.80 12.23
CA LEU A 421 -3.43 -1.38 11.87
C LEU A 421 -2.00 -0.82 12.09
N THR A 422 -1.32 -1.27 13.13
CA THR A 422 0.10 -0.95 13.39
C THR A 422 0.99 -1.50 12.28
N ILE A 423 0.80 -2.76 11.88
CA ILE A 423 1.55 -3.38 10.77
C ILE A 423 1.26 -2.65 9.45
N ASP A 424 0.01 -2.32 9.17
CA ASP A 424 -0.36 -1.58 7.96
C ASP A 424 0.34 -0.22 7.91
N SER A 425 0.40 0.49 9.04
CA SER A 425 1.08 1.77 9.17
C SER A 425 2.59 1.62 8.92
N PHE A 426 3.21 0.60 9.48
CA PHE A 426 4.62 0.27 9.26
C PHE A 426 4.93 -0.02 7.78
N LEU A 427 4.13 -0.88 7.14
CA LEU A 427 4.30 -1.21 5.71
C LEU A 427 4.12 0.03 4.82
N ASN A 428 3.14 0.87 5.14
CA ASN A 428 2.91 2.12 4.42
C ASN A 428 4.10 3.09 4.56
N ILE A 429 4.70 3.20 5.75
CA ILE A 429 5.90 4.02 5.98
C ILE A 429 7.05 3.53 5.10
N ILE A 430 7.34 2.24 5.09
CA ILE A 430 8.42 1.67 4.27
C ILE A 430 8.16 1.91 2.78
N ALA A 431 6.96 1.59 2.29
CA ALA A 431 6.59 1.79 0.89
C ALA A 431 6.74 3.25 0.46
N THR A 432 6.26 4.18 1.30
CA THR A 432 6.34 5.62 1.05
C THR A 432 7.80 6.11 1.01
N ASN A 433 8.63 5.64 1.95
CA ASN A 433 10.05 6.01 2.00
C ASN A 433 10.80 5.53 0.75
N LEU A 434 10.54 4.30 0.30
CA LEU A 434 11.13 3.78 -0.94
C LEU A 434 10.67 4.57 -2.17
N ALA A 435 9.41 5.00 -2.22
CA ALA A 435 8.91 5.86 -3.29
C ALA A 435 9.61 7.25 -3.32
N TYR A 436 9.88 7.87 -2.16
CA TYR A 436 10.69 9.09 -2.10
C TYR A 436 12.13 8.85 -2.54
N THR A 437 12.71 7.71 -2.18
CA THR A 437 14.06 7.31 -2.58
C THR A 437 14.18 7.20 -4.10
N HIS A 438 13.18 6.61 -4.75
CA HIS A 438 13.13 6.58 -6.21
C HIS A 438 13.19 7.99 -6.81
N CYS A 439 12.42 8.94 -6.26
CA CYS A 439 12.42 10.32 -6.74
C CYS A 439 13.78 11.01 -6.54
N ALA A 440 14.49 10.69 -5.46
CA ALA A 440 15.78 11.29 -5.14
C ALA A 440 16.94 10.74 -5.98
N LEU A 441 16.91 9.46 -6.36
CA LEU A 441 18.04 8.79 -7.01
C LEU A 441 18.16 9.05 -8.52
N THR A 442 17.18 9.67 -9.16
CA THR A 442 17.10 9.78 -10.63
C THR A 442 18.34 10.41 -11.27
N PHE A 443 18.81 11.56 -10.75
CA PHE A 443 20.01 12.23 -11.27
C PHE A 443 21.27 11.38 -11.15
N TYR A 444 21.46 10.79 -9.97
CA TYR A 444 22.62 9.94 -9.69
C TYR A 444 22.62 8.71 -10.59
N LEU A 445 21.45 8.12 -10.81
CA LEU A 445 21.29 7.03 -11.77
C LEU A 445 21.65 7.46 -13.20
N TYR A 446 21.23 8.65 -13.62
CA TYR A 446 21.56 9.15 -14.96
C TYR A 446 23.04 9.40 -15.15
N THR A 447 23.68 10.01 -14.15
CA THR A 447 25.13 10.24 -14.17
C THR A 447 25.90 8.94 -14.17
N LEU A 448 25.48 7.89 -13.45
CA LEU A 448 26.16 6.59 -13.48
C LEU A 448 25.99 5.87 -14.83
N THR A 449 24.81 5.97 -15.45
CA THR A 449 24.43 5.12 -16.58
C THR A 449 24.68 5.74 -17.96
N SER A 450 24.73 7.06 -18.10
CA SER A 450 24.86 7.72 -19.40
C SER A 450 26.10 8.60 -19.52
N LYS A 451 27.02 8.21 -20.42
CA LYS A 451 28.20 9.01 -20.78
C LYS A 451 27.80 10.38 -21.36
N GLU A 452 26.77 10.41 -22.21
CA GLU A 452 26.28 11.67 -22.79
C GLU A 452 25.68 12.58 -21.71
N PHE A 453 24.92 12.02 -20.76
CA PHE A 453 24.38 12.81 -19.65
C PHE A 453 25.51 13.41 -18.80
N ARG A 454 26.54 12.62 -18.45
CA ARG A 454 27.72 13.13 -17.74
C ARG A 454 28.44 14.24 -18.52
N LYS A 455 28.59 14.09 -19.83
CA LYS A 455 29.21 15.10 -20.69
C LYS A 455 28.42 16.42 -20.65
N GLN A 456 27.10 16.35 -20.82
CA GLN A 456 26.25 17.54 -20.75
C GLN A 456 26.28 18.15 -19.34
N CYS A 457 26.21 17.33 -18.29
CA CYS A 457 26.35 17.78 -16.90
C CYS A 457 27.67 18.54 -16.65
N SER A 458 28.82 17.97 -17.04
CA SER A 458 30.12 18.62 -16.88
C SER A 458 30.21 19.94 -17.66
N LEU A 459 29.73 19.96 -18.90
CA LEU A 459 29.70 21.18 -19.71
C LEU A 459 28.82 22.27 -19.07
N THR A 460 27.72 21.90 -18.42
CA THR A 460 26.84 22.83 -17.70
C THR A 460 27.57 23.45 -16.51
N PHE A 461 28.20 22.61 -15.67
CA PHE A 461 28.94 23.10 -14.51
C PHE A 461 30.10 24.02 -14.90
N ARG A 462 30.86 23.67 -15.96
CA ARG A 462 31.92 24.55 -16.50
C ARG A 462 31.38 25.88 -16.99
N TYR A 463 30.22 25.89 -17.65
CA TYR A 463 29.57 27.12 -18.11
C TYR A 463 29.14 28.02 -16.93
N ILE A 464 28.49 27.43 -15.92
CA ILE A 464 28.07 28.14 -14.71
C ILE A 464 29.30 28.72 -13.98
N GLN A 465 30.34 27.91 -13.78
CA GLN A 465 31.57 28.34 -13.12
C GLN A 465 32.22 29.53 -13.83
N ARG A 466 32.32 29.50 -15.17
CA ARG A 466 32.86 30.62 -15.96
C ARG A 466 32.03 31.89 -15.81
N ARG A 467 30.69 31.78 -15.84
CA ARG A 467 29.78 32.91 -15.64
C ARG A 467 29.87 33.52 -14.23
N PHE A 468 30.10 32.69 -13.21
CA PHE A 468 30.34 33.16 -11.85
C PHE A 468 31.67 33.90 -11.75
N ILE A 469 32.76 33.35 -12.28
CA ILE A 469 34.09 33.99 -12.24
C ILE A 469 34.07 35.36 -12.92
N ILE A 470 33.44 35.47 -14.11
CA ILE A 470 33.34 36.74 -14.86
C ILE A 470 32.47 37.79 -14.14
N ARG A 471 31.59 37.39 -13.22
CA ARG A 471 30.75 38.33 -12.44
C ARG A 471 31.44 38.87 -11.18
N PHE A 472 32.53 38.23 -10.75
CA PHE A 472 33.29 38.59 -9.54
C PHE A 472 34.70 39.11 -9.85
N GLN A 473 35.03 39.25 -11.15
CA GLN A 473 36.10 40.09 -11.67
C GLN A 473 35.45 41.35 -12.25
#